data_AF-A0A520GC38-F1
#
_entry.id   AF-A0A520GC38-F1
#
_cell.length_a   1.000
_cell.length_b   1.000
_cell.length_c   1.000
_cell.angle_alpha   90.00
_cell.angle_beta   90.00
_cell.angle_gamma   90.00
#
_symmetry.space_group_name_H-M   'P 1'
#
loop_
_entity.id
_entity.type
_entity.pdbx_description
1 polymer ?
#
loop_
_entity_poly.entity_id
_entity_poly.type
_entity_poly.pdbx_seq_one_letter_code
_entity_poly.pdbx_strand_id
1 'polypeptide(L)' 'MSCTQQQLDDIFESLVALTEGVPAVEQGALLAQLVLVLAAKLDDAPAIEAAIAEVAQRAGRTLARTLP' A
#
# COMPACT_ATOMS: atom_id res chain seq x y z
N MET A 1 -10.85 -16.64 1.65
CA MET A 1 -9.90 -17.27 2.60
C MET A 1 -9.16 -16.14 3.29
N SER A 2 -9.18 -16.07 4.62
CA SER A 2 -8.46 -15.05 5.38
C SER A 2 -6.96 -15.37 5.42
N CYS A 3 -6.10 -14.37 5.21
CA CYS A 3 -4.66 -14.51 5.42
C CYS A 3 -4.37 -14.91 6.87
N THR A 4 -3.39 -15.78 7.08
CA THR A 4 -2.87 -16.07 8.42
C THR A 4 -2.00 -14.92 8.91
N GLN A 5 -1.80 -14.80 10.23
CA GLN A 5 -0.91 -13.79 10.80
C GLN A 5 0.51 -13.90 10.22
N GLN A 6 1.04 -15.12 10.08
CA GLN A 6 2.35 -15.37 9.48
C GLN A 6 2.44 -14.81 8.05
N GLN A 7 1.41 -15.02 7.23
CA GLN A 7 1.39 -14.49 5.86
C GLN A 7 1.39 -12.96 5.84
N LEU A 8 0.71 -12.33 6.79
CA LEU A 8 0.71 -10.87 6.92
C LEU A 8 2.09 -10.36 7.35
N ASP A 9 2.76 -11.05 8.27
CA ASP A 9 4.10 -10.71 8.72
C ASP A 9 5.13 -10.86 7.58
N ASP A 10 5.09 -11.96 6.82
CA ASP A 10 5.96 -12.20 5.66
C ASP A 10 5.77 -11.14 4.55
N ILE A 11 4.51 -10.73 4.32
CA ILE A 11 4.19 -9.65 3.37
C ILE A 11 4.76 -8.33 3.89
N PHE A 12 4.62 -8.04 5.18
CA PHE A 12 5.16 -6.82 5.78
C PHE A 12 6.69 -6.77 5.67
N GLU A 13 7.39 -7.86 5.98
CA GLU A 13 8.85 -7.96 5.81
C GLU A 13 9.27 -7.69 4.37
N SER A 14 8.53 -8.24 3.40
CA SER A 14 8.79 -8.00 1.97
C SER A 14 8.60 -6.53 1.57
N LEU A 15 7.62 -5.83 2.16
CA LEU A 15 7.39 -4.39 1.93
C LEU A 15 8.51 -3.53 2.52
N VAL A 16 9.00 -3.89 3.71
CA VAL A 16 10.14 -3.20 4.32
C VAL A 16 11.37 -3.39 3.46
N ALA A 17 11.69 -4.62 3.06
CA ALA A 17 12.82 -4.93 2.20
C ALA A 17 12.76 -4.22 0.84
N LEU A 18 11.56 -4.03 0.27
CA LEU A 18 11.36 -3.27 -0.97
C LEU A 18 11.79 -1.80 -0.87
N THR A 19 11.68 -1.21 0.32
CA THR A 19 11.95 0.22 0.55
C THR A 19 13.26 0.49 1.30
N GLU A 20 13.90 -0.56 1.81
CA GLU A 20 15.14 -0.49 2.57
C GLU A 20 16.29 0.04 1.69
N GLY A 21 17.02 1.04 2.19
CA GLY A 21 18.13 1.67 1.46
C GLY A 21 17.72 2.56 0.28
N VAL A 22 16.43 2.64 -0.05
CA VAL A 22 15.90 3.47 -1.14
C VAL A 22 15.72 4.92 -0.66
N PRO A 23 16.08 5.95 -1.46
CA PRO A 23 15.79 7.34 -1.12
C PRO A 23 14.29 7.58 -0.89
N ALA A 24 13.93 8.42 0.09
CA ALA A 24 12.52 8.67 0.45
C ALA A 24 11.62 9.10 -0.72
N VAL A 25 12.18 9.82 -1.69
CA VAL A 25 11.46 10.25 -2.91
C VAL A 25 11.12 9.08 -3.84
N GLU A 26 11.96 8.04 -3.86
CA GLU A 26 11.79 6.83 -4.67
C GLU A 26 10.93 5.78 -3.95
N GLN A 27 10.96 5.73 -2.62
CA GLN A 27 10.10 4.85 -1.81
C GLN A 27 8.61 5.08 -2.11
N GLY A 28 8.19 6.35 -2.18
CA GLY A 28 6.80 6.70 -2.53
C GLY A 28 6.40 6.19 -3.92
N ALA A 29 7.32 6.27 -4.90
CA ALA A 29 7.08 5.78 -6.26
C ALA A 29 6.99 4.25 -6.32
N LEU A 30 7.78 3.52 -5.53
CA LEU A 30 7.73 2.07 -5.43
C LEU A 30 6.41 1.59 -4.81
N LEU A 31 5.98 2.24 -3.72
CA LEU A 31 4.71 1.91 -3.06
C LEU A 31 3.51 2.18 -3.99
N ALA A 32 3.51 3.29 -4.73
CA ALA A 32 2.48 3.58 -5.72
C ALA A 32 2.42 2.51 -6.83
N GLN A 33 3.58 2.09 -7.35
CA GLN A 33 3.66 1.02 -8.36
C GLN A 33 3.15 -0.32 -7.82
N LEU A 34 3.50 -0.68 -6.58
CA LEU A 34 3.01 -1.89 -5.93
C LEU A 34 1.47 -1.87 -5.84
N VAL A 35 0.88 -0.75 -5.40
CA VAL A 35 -0.57 -0.61 -5.31
C VAL A 35 -1.23 -0.79 -6.68
N LEU A 36 -0.65 -0.24 -7.75
CA LEU A 36 -1.16 -0.44 -9.12
C LEU A 36 -1.11 -1.92 -9.54
N VAL A 37 -0.03 -2.62 -9.22
CA VAL A 37 0.09 -4.06 -9.52
C VAL A 37 -0.94 -4.86 -8.73
N LEU A 38 -1.12 -4.57 -7.44
CA LEU A 38 -2.13 -5.22 -6.60
C LEU A 38 -3.55 -4.94 -7.11
N ALA A 39 -3.84 -3.73 -7.57
CA ALA A 39 -5.13 -3.38 -8.18
C ALA A 39 -5.42 -4.20 -9.43
N ALA A 40 -4.43 -4.35 -10.31
CA ALA A 40 -4.58 -5.18 -11.50
C ALA A 40 -4.75 -6.69 -11.16
N LYS A 41 -4.26 -7.15 -10.01
CA LYS A 41 -4.36 -8.55 -9.58
C LYS A 41 -5.64 -8.87 -8.82
N LEU A 42 -6.09 -7.94 -7.97
CA LEU A 42 -7.27 -8.11 -7.13
C LEU A 42 -8.56 -7.72 -7.87
N ASP A 43 -8.46 -6.87 -8.89
CA ASP A 43 -9.59 -6.33 -9.66
C ASP A 43 -10.68 -5.70 -8.76
N ASP A 44 -10.26 -5.20 -7.59
CA ASP A 44 -11.11 -4.62 -6.55
C ASP A 44 -10.56 -3.25 -6.15
N ALA A 45 -10.76 -2.28 -7.04
CA ALA A 45 -10.36 -0.90 -6.80
C ALA A 45 -10.98 -0.30 -5.52
N PRO A 46 -12.28 -0.52 -5.20
CA PRO A 46 -12.87 -0.03 -3.96
C PRO A 46 -12.18 -0.53 -2.69
N ALA A 47 -11.83 -1.83 -2.62
CA ALA A 47 -11.12 -2.38 -1.47
C ALA A 47 -9.73 -1.75 -1.27
N ILE A 48 -9.05 -1.44 -2.38
CA ILE A 48 -7.72 -0.83 -2.35
C ILE A 48 -7.81 0.65 -1.92
N GLU A 49 -8.82 1.38 -2.41
CA GLU A 49 -9.09 2.74 -1.96
C GLU A 49 -9.41 2.80 -0.46
N ALA A 50 -10.20 1.85 0.04
CA ALA A 50 -10.53 1.74 1.45
C ALA A 50 -9.28 1.46 2.30
N ALA A 51 -8.41 0.54 1.86
CA ALA A 51 -7.15 0.26 2.54
C ALA A 51 -6.21 1.48 2.57
N ILE A 52 -6.12 2.24 1.46
CA ILE A 52 -5.33 3.49 1.42
C ILE A 52 -5.91 4.52 2.39
N ALA A 53 -7.23 4.70 2.42
CA ALA A 53 -7.88 5.64 3.32
C ALA A 53 -7.66 5.27 4.79
N GLU A 54 -7.72 3.99 5.13
CA GLU A 54 -7.44 3.49 6.48
C GLU A 54 -6.00 3.80 6.91
N VAL A 55 -5.01 3.53 6.05
CA VAL A 55 -3.60 3.84 6.34
C VAL A 55 -3.38 5.35 6.51
N ALA A 56 -3.99 6.16 5.65
CA ALA A 56 -3.87 7.62 5.76
C ALA A 56 -4.51 8.15 7.05
N GLN A 57 -5.67 7.63 7.45
CA GLN A 57 -6.31 8.01 8.69
C GLN A 57 -5.44 7.66 9.90
N ARG A 58 -4.86 6.45 9.93
CA ARG A 58 -3.92 6.02 10.99
C ARG A 58 -2.67 6.90 11.05
N ALA A 59 -2.19 7.38 9.90
CA ALA A 59 -1.07 8.31 9.82
C ALA A 59 -1.42 9.77 10.18
N GLY A 60 -2.69 10.07 10.51
CA GLY A 60 -3.16 11.44 10.74
C GLY A 60 -3.07 12.32 9.49
N ARG A 61 -3.21 11.71 8.31
CA ARG A 61 -3.15 12.38 7.01
C ARG A 61 -4.53 12.44 6.38
N THR A 62 -4.89 13.62 5.89
CA THR A 62 -6.05 13.79 5.01
C THR A 62 -5.57 13.68 3.58
N LEU A 63 -6.05 12.67 2.85
CA LEU A 63 -5.80 12.56 1.43
C LEU A 63 -6.75 13.55 0.72
N ALA A 64 -6.21 14.68 0.28
CA ALA A 64 -6.93 15.55 -0.63
C ALA A 64 -6.97 14.85 -2.00
N ARG A 65 -8.07 14.15 -2.32
CA ARG A 65 -8.34 13.73 -3.70
C ARG A 65 -8.41 15.00 -4.54
N THR A 66 -7.33 15.27 -5.25
CA THR A 66 -7.23 16.37 -6.21
C THR A 66 -7.08 15.78 -7.60
N LEU A 67 -8.05 14.96 -8.00
CA LEU A 67 -8.27 14.68 -9.41
C LEU A 67 -9.79 14.68 -9.67
N PRO A 68 -10.24 15.34 -10.77
CA PRO A 68 -11.64 15.54 -11.13
C PRO A 68 -12.38 14.26 -11.51
#